data_AF-A0A2E6AN58-F1
#
_entry.id   AF-A0A2E6AN58-F1
#
_cell.length_a   1.000
_cell.length_b   1.000
_cell.length_c   1.000
_cell.angle_alpha   90.00
_cell.angle_beta   90.00
_cell.angle_gamma   90.00
#
_symmetry.space_group_name_H-M   'P 1'
#
loop_
_entity.id
_entity.type
_entity.pdbx_description
1 polymer ?
#
loop_
_entity_poly.entity_id
_entity_poly.type
_entity_poly.pdbx_seq_one_letter_code
_entity_poly.pdbx_strand_id
1 'polypeptide(L)'
;MSRSIHRTRRELSELTSTSGPDSEQRAQQLVELKKELRKKRRIKHQVRNLRLSRGGPPPTPIEAIPVQEFQASAHNHYPANPEDVRAVLRSLPSGIADGLEAIELRAGVEHQRQAVVRVGNSKCKPDPLTGRQSIETMPGVFTPLALGCYHPSRNLIYLFSYVYNQGIAHREIIEFYIRLQMLSVFVHEVAHHFDCTSRVARDRWRVDDSSKCEIYAEDVQHDWLAKYVIPYLETCCAEQSAEMQRWLQTHVGTTIPLHLLAGDPRSTTRDGKIFIPSLNTSHAFESLVTAVAEEQSEDKVRIDFARDLHYATEYDVPERILESVLGENPKNTDAIALMADIAEHRGQDSLAIELAEQALAIEKNNKEALVVLTIVFRRNSDWQRLLRSARRLYDCSGDIFDIVWAMECGAVVRFHQGQMEKFEVVVAELESLGFSTSDRSAKRLRELADEAE
;
A
#
# COMPACT_ATOMS: atom_id res chain seq x y z
N MET A 1 -35.38 1.21 -3.97
CA MET A 1 -34.19 1.53 -3.15
C MET A 1 -34.61 1.78 -1.71
N SER A 2 -34.35 0.86 -0.76
CA SER A 2 -34.60 1.16 0.66
C SER A 2 -33.32 1.70 1.29
N ARG A 3 -33.34 2.92 1.85
CA ARG A 3 -32.25 3.42 2.70
C ARG A 3 -32.19 2.56 3.97
N SER A 4 -31.00 2.34 4.51
CA SER A 4 -30.83 1.60 5.76
C SER A 4 -31.65 2.25 6.88
N ILE A 5 -32.41 1.46 7.64
CA ILE A 5 -33.21 1.98 8.77
C ILE A 5 -32.27 2.08 9.98
N HIS A 6 -31.73 3.28 10.24
CA HIS A 6 -30.77 3.53 11.32
C HIS A 6 -31.39 3.60 12.72
N ARG A 7 -32.73 3.51 12.84
CA ARG A 7 -33.39 3.54 14.15
C ARG A 7 -32.94 2.44 15.11
N THR A 8 -32.79 2.79 16.38
CA THR A 8 -32.28 1.90 17.43
C THR A 8 -33.32 1.66 18.54
N ARG A 9 -33.11 0.60 19.34
CA ARG A 9 -33.91 0.38 20.56
C ARG A 9 -33.59 1.42 21.64
N ARG A 10 -32.38 1.96 21.61
CA ARG A 10 -31.93 3.02 22.52
C ARG A 10 -32.74 4.29 22.31
N GLU A 11 -32.88 4.74 21.06
CA GLU A 11 -33.76 5.88 20.70
C GLU A 11 -35.20 5.65 21.17
N LEU A 12 -35.72 4.42 21.03
CA LEU A 12 -37.07 4.09 21.52
C LEU A 12 -37.16 4.18 23.04
N SER A 13 -36.14 3.70 23.76
CA SER A 13 -36.07 3.77 25.22
C SER A 13 -35.99 5.22 25.69
N GLU A 14 -35.09 6.02 25.10
CA GLU A 14 -34.90 7.44 25.40
C GLU A 14 -36.20 8.21 25.17
N LEU A 15 -36.84 8.02 24.01
CA LEU A 15 -38.12 8.66 23.69
C LEU A 15 -39.26 8.21 24.62
N THR A 16 -39.17 7.01 25.22
CA THR A 16 -40.16 6.49 26.19
C THR A 16 -39.89 6.99 27.62
N SER A 17 -38.65 7.34 27.98
CA SER A 17 -38.29 7.83 29.32
C SER A 17 -38.44 9.34 29.51
N THR A 18 -38.33 10.15 28.45
CA THR A 18 -38.32 11.62 28.58
C THR A 18 -39.72 12.20 28.78
N SER A 19 -40.02 12.81 29.93
CA SER A 19 -41.30 13.50 30.19
C SER A 19 -41.24 14.93 29.64
N GLY A 20 -41.94 15.21 28.54
CA GLY A 20 -41.98 16.53 27.89
C GLY A 20 -43.41 17.05 27.72
N PRO A 21 -43.58 18.38 27.53
CA PRO A 21 -44.89 19.04 27.54
C PRO A 21 -45.76 18.78 26.29
N ASP A 22 -45.18 18.27 25.20
CA ASP A 22 -45.93 17.92 23.97
C ASP A 22 -46.22 16.42 23.89
N SER A 23 -47.33 16.01 24.51
CA SER A 23 -47.74 14.60 24.59
C SER A 23 -48.17 14.01 23.24
N GLU A 24 -48.71 14.83 22.34
CA GLU A 24 -49.29 14.38 21.07
C GLU A 24 -48.19 14.13 20.03
N GLN A 25 -47.27 15.08 19.85
CA GLN A 25 -46.14 14.92 18.92
C GLN A 25 -45.26 13.72 19.32
N ARG A 26 -45.02 13.54 20.62
CA ARG A 26 -44.27 12.40 21.16
C ARG A 26 -44.96 11.06 20.89
N ALA A 27 -46.28 11.00 21.08
CA ALA A 27 -47.04 9.79 20.79
C ALA A 27 -46.91 9.42 19.30
N GLN A 28 -46.96 10.40 18.40
CA GLN A 28 -46.79 10.19 16.97
C GLN A 28 -45.36 9.71 16.62
N GLN A 29 -44.32 10.32 17.20
CA GLN A 29 -42.93 9.89 17.01
C GLN A 29 -42.70 8.45 17.52
N LEU A 30 -43.28 8.07 18.67
CA LEU A 30 -43.21 6.70 19.20
C LEU A 30 -43.89 5.69 18.27
N VAL A 31 -45.03 6.05 17.66
CA VAL A 31 -45.74 5.19 16.70
C VAL A 31 -44.89 4.94 15.45
N GLU A 32 -44.35 6.01 14.85
CA GLU A 32 -43.48 5.90 13.66
C GLU A 32 -42.18 5.16 13.98
N LEU A 33 -41.52 5.44 15.12
CA LEU A 33 -40.31 4.72 15.53
C LEU A 33 -40.57 3.22 15.75
N LYS A 34 -41.69 2.86 16.39
CA LYS A 34 -42.11 1.46 16.55
C LYS A 34 -42.39 0.79 15.20
N LYS A 35 -43.02 1.50 14.26
CA LYS A 35 -43.30 1.03 12.89
C LYS A 35 -42.01 0.79 12.10
N GLU A 36 -41.06 1.72 12.17
CA GLU A 36 -39.72 1.58 11.55
C GLU A 36 -38.94 0.41 12.15
N LEU A 37 -38.96 0.24 13.48
CA LEU A 37 -38.33 -0.91 14.14
C LEU A 37 -38.99 -2.25 13.79
N ARG A 38 -40.33 -2.30 13.68
CA ARG A 38 -41.05 -3.50 13.20
C ARG A 38 -40.68 -3.83 11.76
N LYS A 39 -40.62 -2.83 10.88
CA LYS A 39 -40.17 -2.98 9.49
C LYS A 39 -38.73 -3.51 9.43
N LYS A 40 -37.82 -2.94 10.21
CA LYS A 40 -36.42 -3.41 10.35
C LYS A 40 -36.35 -4.86 10.82
N ARG A 41 -37.14 -5.26 11.82
CA ARG A 41 -37.20 -6.67 12.29
C ARG A 41 -37.74 -7.61 11.21
N ARG A 42 -38.79 -7.22 10.49
CA ARG A 42 -39.35 -8.02 9.39
C ARG A 42 -38.33 -8.23 8.28
N ILE A 43 -37.63 -7.18 7.86
CA ILE A 43 -36.54 -7.26 6.88
C ILE A 43 -35.44 -8.19 7.41
N LYS A 44 -34.99 -8.02 8.65
CA LYS A 44 -33.97 -8.91 9.26
C LYS A 44 -34.42 -10.37 9.31
N HIS A 45 -35.69 -10.64 9.59
CA HIS A 45 -36.23 -12.00 9.62
C HIS A 45 -36.36 -12.60 8.21
N GLN A 46 -36.84 -11.83 7.23
CA GLN A 46 -36.87 -12.23 5.83
C GLN A 46 -35.47 -12.55 5.30
N VAL A 47 -34.51 -11.66 5.55
CA VAL A 47 -33.09 -11.87 5.26
C VAL A 47 -32.58 -13.13 5.96
N ARG A 48 -32.88 -13.34 7.24
CA ARG A 48 -32.50 -14.57 7.96
C ARG A 48 -33.11 -15.83 7.33
N ASN A 49 -34.37 -15.81 6.94
CA ASN A 49 -35.03 -16.96 6.34
C ASN A 49 -34.48 -17.22 4.92
N LEU A 50 -34.22 -16.18 4.14
CA LEU A 50 -33.53 -16.29 2.85
C LEU A 50 -32.15 -16.92 2.99
N ARG A 51 -31.39 -16.53 4.03
CA ARG A 51 -30.11 -17.16 4.40
C ARG A 51 -30.25 -18.63 4.75
N LEU A 52 -31.31 -19.02 5.45
CA LEU A 52 -31.56 -20.42 5.81
C LEU A 52 -32.03 -21.26 4.62
N SER A 53 -32.74 -20.64 3.66
CA SER A 53 -33.21 -21.33 2.45
C SER A 53 -32.14 -21.47 1.37
N ARG A 54 -31.14 -20.57 1.35
CA ARG A 54 -29.96 -20.71 0.48
C ARG A 54 -28.95 -21.59 1.20
N GLY A 55 -28.87 -22.86 0.81
CA GLY A 55 -27.76 -23.72 1.20
C GLY A 55 -26.41 -23.06 0.89
N GLY A 56 -25.36 -23.47 1.60
CA GLY A 56 -23.99 -23.11 1.18
C GLY A 56 -23.71 -23.62 -0.24
N PRO A 57 -22.66 -23.09 -0.90
CA PRO A 57 -22.18 -23.74 -2.12
C PRO A 57 -21.91 -25.23 -1.86
N PRO A 58 -22.14 -26.11 -2.85
CA PRO A 58 -21.82 -27.51 -2.69
C PRO A 58 -20.31 -27.66 -2.40
N PRO A 59 -19.90 -28.62 -1.55
CA PRO A 59 -18.49 -28.92 -1.35
C PRO A 59 -17.81 -29.24 -2.68
N THR A 60 -16.70 -28.56 -2.99
CA THR A 60 -15.95 -28.79 -4.22
C THR A 60 -14.59 -29.39 -3.88
N PRO A 61 -14.33 -30.68 -4.20
CA PRO A 61 -13.01 -31.26 -4.06
C PRO A 61 -11.99 -30.46 -4.88
N ILE A 62 -10.85 -30.10 -4.29
CA ILE A 62 -9.83 -29.28 -4.93
C ILE A 62 -9.33 -29.91 -6.25
N GLU A 63 -9.19 -31.23 -6.27
CA GLU A 63 -8.78 -31.97 -7.48
C GLU A 63 -9.80 -31.92 -8.63
N ALA A 64 -11.06 -31.59 -8.32
CA ALA A 64 -12.11 -31.44 -9.33
C ALA A 64 -12.14 -30.05 -9.97
N ILE A 65 -11.43 -29.06 -9.39
CA ILE A 65 -11.38 -27.69 -9.91
C ILE A 65 -10.36 -27.66 -11.06
N PRO A 66 -10.80 -27.43 -12.32
CA PRO A 66 -9.88 -27.31 -13.43
C PRO A 66 -8.98 -26.08 -13.25
N VAL A 67 -7.67 -26.29 -13.30
CA VAL A 67 -6.66 -25.23 -13.39
C VAL A 67 -5.96 -25.36 -14.73
N GLN A 68 -6.20 -24.40 -15.62
CA GLN A 68 -5.82 -24.49 -17.04
C GLN A 68 -5.14 -23.22 -17.52
N GLU A 69 -4.13 -23.39 -18.37
CA GLU A 69 -3.48 -22.30 -19.09
C GLU A 69 -4.13 -22.10 -20.46
N PHE A 70 -4.51 -20.87 -20.77
CA PHE A 70 -5.08 -20.48 -22.05
C PHE A 70 -4.15 -19.52 -22.78
N GLN A 71 -3.97 -19.76 -24.08
CA GLN A 71 -3.22 -18.89 -24.99
C GLN A 71 -1.76 -18.70 -24.57
N ALA A 72 -1.07 -19.82 -24.31
CA ALA A 72 0.38 -19.85 -24.26
C ALA A 72 0.94 -19.20 -25.54
N SER A 73 1.83 -18.23 -25.37
CA SER A 73 2.57 -17.62 -26.48
C SER A 73 4.04 -17.58 -26.10
N ALA A 74 4.91 -17.28 -27.06
CA ALA A 74 6.35 -17.17 -26.79
C ALA A 74 6.70 -16.07 -25.78
N HIS A 75 5.78 -15.13 -25.53
CA HIS A 75 5.97 -13.95 -24.69
C HIS A 75 5.00 -13.88 -23.50
N ASN A 76 3.92 -14.67 -23.48
CA ASN A 76 3.01 -14.75 -22.34
C ASN A 76 3.53 -15.77 -21.35
N HIS A 77 3.93 -15.31 -20.17
CA HIS A 77 4.49 -16.15 -19.14
C HIS A 77 3.60 -16.20 -17.91
N TYR A 78 3.56 -17.39 -17.30
CA TYR A 78 2.88 -17.65 -16.03
C TYR A 78 3.87 -18.30 -15.07
N PRO A 79 4.77 -17.54 -14.43
CA PRO A 79 5.75 -18.11 -13.52
C PRO A 79 5.15 -18.95 -12.41
N ALA A 80 3.93 -18.62 -11.92
CA ALA A 80 3.10 -19.53 -11.16
C ALA A 80 2.27 -20.41 -12.11
N ASN A 81 2.65 -21.68 -12.23
CA ASN A 81 2.02 -22.62 -13.15
C ASN A 81 0.76 -23.28 -12.52
N PRO A 82 -0.01 -24.09 -13.26
CA PRO A 82 -1.19 -24.76 -12.73
C PRO A 82 -0.93 -25.70 -11.55
N GLU A 83 0.26 -26.25 -11.38
CA GLU A 83 0.63 -27.07 -10.23
C GLU A 83 0.85 -26.23 -8.99
N ASP A 84 1.52 -25.07 -9.12
CA ASP A 84 1.71 -24.10 -8.05
C ASP A 84 0.37 -23.64 -7.47
N VAL A 85 -0.55 -23.24 -8.36
CA VAL A 85 -1.90 -22.80 -7.99
C VAL A 85 -2.66 -23.90 -7.25
N ARG A 86 -2.60 -25.16 -7.72
CA ARG A 86 -3.24 -26.29 -7.03
C ARG A 86 -2.60 -26.55 -5.67
N ALA A 87 -1.28 -26.49 -5.55
CA ALA A 87 -0.56 -26.76 -4.31
C ALA A 87 -0.87 -25.71 -3.22
N VAL A 88 -0.93 -24.42 -3.59
CA VAL A 88 -1.38 -23.37 -2.69
C VAL A 88 -2.85 -23.58 -2.33
N LEU A 89 -3.73 -23.84 -3.30
CA LEU A 89 -5.16 -24.07 -3.05
C LEU A 89 -5.42 -25.22 -2.06
N ARG A 90 -4.65 -26.31 -2.14
CA ARG A 90 -4.68 -27.44 -1.18
C ARG A 90 -4.30 -27.04 0.24
N SER A 91 -3.43 -26.05 0.38
CA SER A 91 -2.93 -25.59 1.68
C SER A 91 -3.91 -24.64 2.37
N LEU A 92 -4.82 -24.01 1.62
CA LEU A 92 -5.82 -23.08 2.16
C LEU A 92 -6.86 -23.80 3.06
N PRO A 93 -7.57 -23.06 3.94
CA PRO A 93 -8.56 -23.66 4.83
C PRO A 93 -9.66 -24.45 4.10
N SER A 94 -10.11 -25.56 4.65
CA SER A 94 -11.17 -26.38 4.04
C SER A 94 -12.45 -25.57 3.80
N GLY A 95 -13.07 -25.75 2.62
CA GLY A 95 -14.35 -25.14 2.25
C GLY A 95 -14.23 -23.74 1.64
N ILE A 96 -13.03 -23.15 1.57
CA ILE A 96 -12.82 -21.83 0.94
C ILE A 96 -13.03 -21.84 -0.57
N ALA A 97 -12.90 -23.00 -1.22
CA ALA A 97 -13.07 -23.19 -2.66
C ALA A 97 -14.42 -23.83 -3.03
N ASP A 98 -15.34 -23.97 -2.07
CA ASP A 98 -16.64 -24.61 -2.30
C ASP A 98 -17.46 -23.79 -3.31
N GLY A 99 -17.90 -24.47 -4.36
CA GLY A 99 -18.60 -23.87 -5.49
C GLY A 99 -17.72 -23.17 -6.53
N LEU A 100 -16.39 -23.16 -6.38
CA LEU A 100 -15.46 -22.67 -7.40
C LEU A 100 -15.52 -23.59 -8.63
N GLU A 101 -15.75 -23.02 -9.81
CA GLU A 101 -15.95 -23.78 -11.06
C GLU A 101 -14.64 -24.07 -11.77
N ALA A 102 -13.75 -23.08 -11.91
CA ALA A 102 -12.41 -23.24 -12.49
C ALA A 102 -11.48 -22.06 -12.14
N ILE A 103 -10.20 -22.26 -12.43
CA ILE A 103 -9.15 -21.24 -12.37
C ILE A 103 -8.42 -21.24 -13.72
N GLU A 104 -8.32 -20.08 -14.36
CA GLU A 104 -7.79 -19.97 -15.72
C GLU A 104 -6.65 -18.96 -15.77
N LEU A 105 -5.50 -19.39 -16.26
CA LEU A 105 -4.31 -18.56 -16.49
C LEU A 105 -4.41 -18.02 -17.92
N ARG A 106 -4.53 -16.70 -18.12
CA ARG A 106 -4.89 -16.07 -19.42
C ARG A 106 -4.09 -14.82 -19.74
N ALA A 107 -4.01 -14.45 -21.02
CA ALA A 107 -3.39 -13.19 -21.44
C ALA A 107 -4.18 -11.93 -21.00
N GLY A 108 -5.51 -12.02 -20.88
CA GLY A 108 -6.33 -10.95 -20.30
C GLY A 108 -6.59 -9.72 -21.18
N VAL A 109 -6.32 -9.76 -22.50
CA VAL A 109 -6.34 -8.59 -23.40
C VAL A 109 -7.57 -7.69 -23.23
N GLU A 110 -8.79 -8.25 -23.23
CA GLU A 110 -10.03 -7.48 -23.08
C GLU A 110 -10.19 -6.89 -21.67
N HIS A 111 -9.78 -7.62 -20.64
CA HIS A 111 -9.81 -7.11 -19.26
C HIS A 111 -8.88 -5.91 -19.09
N GLN A 112 -7.67 -5.98 -19.67
CA GLN A 112 -6.71 -4.88 -19.59
C GLN A 112 -7.22 -3.63 -20.32
N ARG A 113 -7.88 -3.78 -21.47
CA ARG A 113 -8.52 -2.66 -22.17
C ARG A 113 -9.59 -1.99 -21.31
N GLN A 114 -10.43 -2.79 -20.63
CA GLN A 114 -11.45 -2.25 -19.72
C GLN A 114 -10.83 -1.60 -18.48
N ALA A 115 -9.73 -2.14 -17.96
CA ALA A 115 -9.00 -1.56 -16.83
C ALA A 115 -8.45 -0.16 -17.17
N VAL A 116 -7.87 0.03 -18.37
CA VAL A 116 -7.41 1.35 -18.83
C VAL A 116 -8.54 2.37 -18.80
N VAL A 117 -9.72 2.02 -19.32
CA VAL A 117 -10.89 2.90 -19.35
C VAL A 117 -11.35 3.28 -17.94
N ARG A 118 -11.29 2.33 -16.99
CA ARG A 118 -11.72 2.57 -15.60
C ARG A 118 -10.74 3.42 -14.80
N VAL A 119 -9.44 3.15 -14.93
CA VAL A 119 -8.41 3.83 -14.12
C VAL A 119 -8.00 5.16 -14.75
N GLY A 120 -8.16 5.33 -16.07
CA GLY A 120 -7.70 6.54 -16.77
C GLY A 120 -6.18 6.70 -16.76
N ASN A 121 -5.43 5.59 -16.68
CA ASN A 121 -3.98 5.62 -16.48
C ASN A 121 -3.24 5.92 -17.79
N SER A 122 -2.70 7.14 -17.92
CA SER A 122 -1.91 7.57 -19.08
C SER A 122 -0.58 6.84 -19.26
N LYS A 123 -0.06 6.17 -18.21
CA LYS A 123 1.16 5.37 -18.29
C LYS A 123 0.95 4.03 -18.98
N CYS A 124 -0.29 3.53 -19.03
CA CYS A 124 -0.58 2.26 -19.68
C CYS A 124 -0.54 2.40 -21.20
N LYS A 125 0.28 1.58 -21.84
CA LYS A 125 0.48 1.55 -23.29
C LYS A 125 0.42 0.10 -23.79
N PRO A 126 0.13 -0.13 -25.09
CA PRO A 126 0.33 -1.43 -25.69
C PRO A 126 1.80 -1.87 -25.55
N ASP A 127 2.07 -3.06 -25.00
CA ASP A 127 3.42 -3.61 -25.00
C ASP A 127 3.88 -3.95 -26.43
N PRO A 128 5.20 -3.87 -26.71
CA PRO A 128 5.74 -4.11 -28.04
C PRO A 128 5.69 -5.57 -28.49
N LEU A 129 5.42 -6.53 -27.59
CA LEU A 129 5.50 -7.97 -27.90
C LEU A 129 4.16 -8.57 -28.31
N THR A 130 3.06 -8.11 -27.70
CA THR A 130 1.72 -8.66 -27.87
C THR A 130 0.68 -7.59 -28.20
N GLY A 131 0.99 -6.30 -28.02
CA GLY A 131 0.05 -5.19 -28.18
C GLY A 131 -1.01 -5.13 -27.08
N ARG A 132 -0.85 -5.90 -26.00
CA ARG A 132 -1.74 -5.85 -24.84
C ARG A 132 -1.46 -4.58 -24.03
N GLN A 133 -2.51 -3.99 -23.46
CA GLN A 133 -2.35 -2.85 -22.55
C GLN A 133 -1.65 -3.29 -21.27
N SER A 134 -0.51 -2.67 -20.97
CA SER A 134 0.36 -3.04 -19.84
C SER A 134 1.19 -1.84 -19.35
N ILE A 135 1.95 -2.06 -18.27
CA ILE A 135 2.95 -1.14 -17.73
C ILE A 135 4.27 -1.91 -17.67
N GLU A 136 5.36 -1.30 -18.12
CA GLU A 136 6.70 -1.84 -17.90
C GLU A 136 7.11 -1.55 -16.45
N THR A 137 7.17 -2.57 -15.61
CA THR A 137 7.48 -2.43 -14.17
C THR A 137 8.94 -2.77 -13.84
N MET A 138 9.58 -3.58 -14.68
CA MET A 138 11.01 -3.88 -14.66
C MET A 138 11.51 -3.91 -16.11
N PRO A 139 12.83 -3.74 -16.37
CA PRO A 139 13.36 -3.68 -17.72
C PRO A 139 12.94 -4.89 -18.58
N GLY A 140 12.13 -4.66 -19.60
CA GLY A 140 11.62 -5.69 -20.51
C GLY A 140 10.46 -6.55 -19.97
N VAL A 141 9.90 -6.21 -18.81
CA VAL A 141 8.77 -6.92 -18.19
C VAL A 141 7.51 -6.04 -18.18
N PHE A 142 6.51 -6.47 -18.95
CA PHE A 142 5.24 -5.79 -19.13
C PHE A 142 4.14 -6.46 -18.29
N THR A 143 3.80 -5.80 -17.20
CA THR A 143 2.83 -6.22 -16.19
C THR A 143 1.42 -5.75 -16.56
N PRO A 144 0.39 -6.62 -16.42
CA PRO A 144 -0.98 -6.20 -16.68
C PRO A 144 -1.48 -5.23 -15.60
N LEU A 145 -2.43 -4.34 -15.94
CA LEU A 145 -3.04 -3.40 -14.99
C LEU A 145 -3.85 -4.11 -13.90
N ALA A 146 -4.62 -5.14 -14.30
CA ALA A 146 -5.25 -6.07 -13.38
C ALA A 146 -4.44 -7.36 -13.42
N LEU A 147 -3.98 -7.84 -12.26
CA LEU A 147 -3.19 -9.07 -12.14
C LEU A 147 -4.09 -10.32 -12.07
N GLY A 148 -5.31 -10.17 -11.56
CA GLY A 148 -6.31 -11.23 -11.44
C GLY A 148 -7.73 -10.66 -11.46
N CYS A 149 -8.72 -11.56 -11.52
CA CYS A 149 -10.13 -11.20 -11.37
C CYS A 149 -10.99 -12.42 -11.03
N TYR A 150 -11.82 -12.32 -10.01
CA TYR A 150 -12.90 -13.24 -9.74
C TYR A 150 -14.20 -12.84 -10.46
N HIS A 151 -14.84 -13.81 -11.09
CA HIS A 151 -16.12 -13.68 -11.79
C HIS A 151 -17.25 -14.38 -11.02
N PRO A 152 -18.03 -13.65 -10.20
CA PRO A 152 -19.11 -14.22 -9.39
C PRO A 152 -20.16 -15.01 -10.16
N SER A 153 -20.50 -14.58 -11.39
CA SER A 153 -21.56 -15.22 -12.18
C SER A 153 -21.20 -16.62 -12.67
N ARG A 154 -19.91 -16.98 -12.67
CA ARG A 154 -19.38 -18.26 -13.15
C ARG A 154 -18.50 -18.96 -12.10
N ASN A 155 -18.40 -18.40 -10.90
CA ASN A 155 -17.46 -18.85 -9.87
C ASN A 155 -16.06 -19.16 -10.43
N LEU A 156 -15.50 -18.22 -11.17
CA LEU A 156 -14.33 -18.42 -12.01
C LEU A 156 -13.25 -17.41 -11.65
N ILE A 157 -12.01 -17.85 -11.52
CA ILE A 157 -10.86 -16.97 -11.26
C ILE A 157 -10.01 -16.88 -12.52
N TYR A 158 -9.64 -15.66 -12.92
CA TYR A 158 -8.61 -15.40 -13.91
C TYR A 158 -7.34 -14.92 -13.23
N LEU A 159 -6.19 -15.48 -13.65
CA LEU A 159 -4.85 -14.97 -13.36
C LEU A 159 -4.22 -14.53 -14.67
N PHE A 160 -3.72 -13.30 -14.73
CA PHE A 160 -3.25 -12.72 -15.98
C PHE A 160 -1.74 -12.93 -16.20
N SER A 161 -1.34 -13.14 -17.45
CA SER A 161 0.07 -13.36 -17.81
C SER A 161 0.92 -12.12 -17.60
N TYR A 162 2.21 -12.33 -17.40
CA TYR A 162 3.23 -11.31 -17.59
C TYR A 162 3.78 -11.42 -19.01
N VAL A 163 4.21 -10.31 -19.60
CA VAL A 163 4.72 -10.29 -20.98
C VAL A 163 6.20 -9.88 -20.95
N TYR A 164 7.08 -10.75 -21.44
CA TYR A 164 8.51 -10.47 -21.57
C TYR A 164 9.19 -11.39 -22.58
N ASN A 165 10.45 -11.10 -22.91
CA ASN A 165 11.29 -11.97 -23.75
C ASN A 165 12.08 -12.97 -22.91
N GLN A 166 12.36 -14.16 -23.46
CA GLN A 166 13.14 -15.20 -22.75
C GLN A 166 14.57 -14.77 -22.39
N GLY A 167 15.10 -13.72 -23.02
CA GLY A 167 16.46 -13.21 -22.82
C GLY A 167 16.55 -11.98 -21.92
N ILE A 168 15.56 -11.69 -21.06
CA ILE A 168 15.69 -10.61 -20.08
C ILE A 168 16.81 -10.91 -19.07
N ALA A 169 17.50 -9.85 -18.62
CA ALA A 169 18.51 -9.95 -17.58
C ALA A 169 17.88 -10.46 -16.27
N HIS A 170 18.63 -11.23 -15.49
CA HIS A 170 18.19 -11.77 -14.19
C HIS A 170 16.85 -12.53 -14.24
N ARG A 171 16.55 -13.20 -15.36
CA ARG A 171 15.27 -13.87 -15.60
C ARG A 171 14.81 -14.76 -14.45
N GLU A 172 15.69 -15.60 -13.89
CA GLU A 172 15.32 -16.53 -12.82
C GLU A 172 14.85 -15.81 -11.56
N ILE A 173 15.49 -14.69 -11.22
CA ILE A 173 15.14 -13.82 -10.10
C ILE A 173 13.78 -13.16 -10.34
N ILE A 174 13.60 -12.59 -11.53
CA ILE A 174 12.36 -11.94 -11.95
C ILE A 174 11.20 -12.93 -11.98
N GLU A 175 11.39 -14.13 -12.52
CA GLU A 175 10.35 -15.16 -12.59
C GLU A 175 9.93 -15.65 -11.20
N PHE A 176 10.89 -15.81 -10.27
CA PHE A 176 10.56 -16.17 -8.89
C PHE A 176 9.76 -15.06 -8.18
N TYR A 177 10.14 -13.80 -8.37
CA TYR A 177 9.37 -12.66 -7.85
C TYR A 177 7.96 -12.58 -8.45
N ILE A 178 7.83 -12.74 -9.77
CA ILE A 178 6.52 -12.76 -10.44
C ILE A 178 5.67 -13.94 -9.95
N ARG A 179 6.26 -15.11 -9.69
CA ARG A 179 5.54 -16.25 -9.09
C ARG A 179 4.96 -15.88 -7.73
N LEU A 180 5.74 -15.22 -6.87
CA LEU A 180 5.27 -14.70 -5.58
C LEU A 180 4.07 -13.74 -5.76
N GLN A 181 4.18 -12.77 -6.68
CA GLN A 181 3.11 -11.81 -6.96
C GLN A 181 1.85 -12.50 -7.50
N MET A 182 1.99 -13.44 -8.43
CA MET A 182 0.87 -14.21 -8.99
C MET A 182 0.15 -15.04 -7.92
N LEU A 183 0.87 -15.70 -7.02
CA LEU A 183 0.27 -16.49 -5.94
C LEU A 183 -0.38 -15.60 -4.86
N SER A 184 0.20 -14.42 -4.60
CA SER A 184 -0.41 -13.39 -3.73
C SER A 184 -1.76 -12.94 -4.30
N VAL A 185 -1.82 -12.63 -5.60
CA VAL A 185 -3.06 -12.28 -6.30
C VAL A 185 -4.03 -13.45 -6.34
N PHE A 186 -3.54 -14.68 -6.52
CA PHE A 186 -4.40 -15.85 -6.50
C PHE A 186 -5.17 -15.99 -5.18
N VAL A 187 -4.50 -15.86 -4.03
CA VAL A 187 -5.18 -15.95 -2.74
C VAL A 187 -6.14 -14.77 -2.50
N HIS A 188 -5.89 -13.60 -3.10
CA HIS A 188 -6.84 -12.48 -3.14
C HIS A 188 -8.13 -12.83 -3.89
N GLU A 189 -8.02 -13.39 -5.09
CA GLU A 189 -9.21 -13.77 -5.89
C GLU A 189 -9.99 -14.93 -5.24
N VAL A 190 -9.31 -15.84 -4.56
CA VAL A 190 -9.97 -16.88 -3.75
C VAL A 190 -10.69 -16.26 -2.55
N ALA A 191 -10.14 -15.21 -1.95
CA ALA A 191 -10.81 -14.47 -0.89
C ALA A 191 -12.10 -13.79 -1.40
N HIS A 192 -12.07 -13.18 -2.59
CA HIS A 192 -13.27 -12.66 -3.27
C HIS A 192 -14.30 -13.74 -3.53
N HIS A 193 -13.86 -14.91 -4.00
CA HIS A 193 -14.75 -16.06 -4.19
C HIS A 193 -15.44 -16.47 -2.89
N PHE A 194 -14.67 -16.72 -1.85
CA PHE A 194 -15.19 -17.11 -0.55
C PHE A 194 -16.10 -16.02 0.04
N ASP A 195 -15.74 -14.75 -0.14
CA ASP A 195 -16.58 -13.63 0.31
C ASP A 195 -17.94 -13.65 -0.37
N CYS A 196 -17.93 -13.80 -1.70
CA CYS A 196 -19.12 -13.87 -2.53
C CYS A 196 -20.03 -15.03 -2.13
N THR A 197 -19.48 -16.24 -2.00
CA THR A 197 -20.27 -17.47 -1.75
C THR A 197 -20.66 -17.66 -0.28
N SER A 198 -19.85 -17.19 0.66
CA SER A 198 -20.06 -17.43 2.09
C SER A 198 -20.56 -16.23 2.88
N ARG A 199 -20.09 -15.01 2.59
CA ARG A 199 -20.45 -13.80 3.38
C ARG A 199 -21.53 -12.96 2.70
N VAL A 200 -21.37 -12.67 1.41
CA VAL A 200 -22.23 -11.78 0.61
C VAL A 200 -23.50 -12.49 0.16
N ALA A 201 -23.41 -13.73 -0.36
CA ALA A 201 -24.59 -14.52 -0.73
C ALA A 201 -25.54 -14.78 0.46
N ARG A 202 -25.02 -14.64 1.69
CA ARG A 202 -25.78 -14.70 2.94
C ARG A 202 -26.26 -13.33 3.42
N ASP A 203 -26.39 -12.32 2.55
CA ASP A 203 -27.03 -11.01 2.80
C ASP A 203 -26.53 -10.29 4.07
N ARG A 204 -25.30 -10.54 4.53
CA ARG A 204 -24.73 -9.81 5.68
C ARG A 204 -24.31 -8.40 5.28
N TRP A 205 -23.95 -8.23 4.01
CA TRP A 205 -23.53 -6.99 3.38
C TRP A 205 -24.29 -6.82 2.07
N ARG A 206 -24.45 -5.58 1.63
CA ARG A 206 -24.96 -5.33 0.29
C ARG A 206 -23.80 -5.45 -0.68
N VAL A 207 -24.06 -6.06 -1.84
CA VAL A 207 -23.13 -6.19 -2.97
C VAL A 207 -22.66 -4.82 -3.48
N ASP A 208 -23.39 -3.73 -3.19
CA ASP A 208 -23.06 -2.37 -3.62
C ASP A 208 -21.91 -1.71 -2.84
N ASP A 209 -21.38 -2.37 -1.80
CA ASP A 209 -20.27 -1.85 -1.01
C ASP A 209 -18.93 -2.50 -1.42
N SER A 210 -18.49 -2.21 -2.64
CA SER A 210 -17.26 -2.75 -3.22
C SER A 210 -16.05 -2.55 -2.31
N SER A 211 -15.97 -1.41 -1.62
CA SER A 211 -14.88 -1.12 -0.67
C SER A 211 -14.73 -2.17 0.43
N LYS A 212 -15.84 -2.71 0.95
CA LYS A 212 -15.81 -3.75 2.00
C LYS A 212 -15.53 -5.14 1.47
N CYS A 213 -15.74 -5.37 0.18
CA CYS A 213 -15.30 -6.60 -0.48
C CYS A 213 -13.79 -6.55 -0.67
N GLU A 214 -13.26 -5.45 -1.20
CA GLU A 214 -11.80 -5.27 -1.39
C GLU A 214 -11.04 -5.32 -0.05
N ILE A 215 -11.44 -4.54 0.96
CA ILE A 215 -10.78 -4.57 2.28
C ILE A 215 -10.76 -5.99 2.86
N TYR A 216 -11.85 -6.75 2.68
CA TYR A 216 -11.90 -8.12 3.15
C TYR A 216 -10.91 -9.02 2.38
N ALA A 217 -10.88 -8.91 1.06
CA ALA A 217 -9.98 -9.68 0.22
C ALA A 217 -8.51 -9.34 0.51
N GLU A 218 -8.17 -8.06 0.72
CA GLU A 218 -6.84 -7.59 1.10
C GLU A 218 -6.40 -8.10 2.48
N ASP A 219 -7.27 -8.03 3.50
CA ASP A 219 -6.98 -8.55 4.83
C ASP A 219 -6.72 -10.06 4.81
N VAL A 220 -7.54 -10.80 4.03
CA VAL A 220 -7.40 -12.25 3.87
C VAL A 220 -6.16 -12.59 3.03
N GLN A 221 -5.88 -11.83 1.98
CA GLN A 221 -4.67 -11.98 1.16
C GLN A 221 -3.42 -11.80 2.02
N HIS A 222 -3.35 -10.75 2.84
CA HIS A 222 -2.23 -10.50 3.75
C HIS A 222 -1.99 -11.70 4.69
N ASP A 223 -3.06 -12.22 5.30
CA ASP A 223 -2.97 -13.38 6.19
C ASP A 223 -2.56 -14.67 5.45
N TRP A 224 -3.18 -14.95 4.30
CA TRP A 224 -2.95 -16.18 3.52
C TRP A 224 -1.60 -16.19 2.81
N LEU A 225 -1.10 -15.03 2.40
CA LEU A 225 0.24 -14.86 1.86
C LEU A 225 1.30 -15.34 2.86
N ALA A 226 1.23 -14.84 4.09
CA ALA A 226 2.16 -15.21 5.15
C ALA A 226 2.01 -16.68 5.59
N LYS A 227 0.77 -17.18 5.70
CA LYS A 227 0.51 -18.53 6.24
C LYS A 227 0.66 -19.67 5.23
N TYR A 228 0.42 -19.42 3.94
CA TYR A 228 0.29 -20.49 2.95
C TYR A 228 1.19 -20.28 1.73
N VAL A 229 1.25 -19.07 1.17
CA VAL A 229 2.02 -18.82 -0.06
C VAL A 229 3.52 -18.81 0.21
N ILE A 230 3.99 -18.07 1.22
CA ILE A 230 5.42 -17.98 1.53
C ILE A 230 5.99 -19.34 1.94
N PRO A 231 5.37 -20.10 2.87
CA PRO A 231 5.85 -21.44 3.20
C PRO A 231 5.88 -22.38 1.98
N TYR A 232 4.91 -22.27 1.07
CA TYR A 232 4.91 -23.04 -0.18
C TYR A 232 6.14 -22.70 -1.04
N LEU A 233 6.44 -21.41 -1.26
CA LEU A 233 7.59 -20.99 -2.06
C LEU A 233 8.92 -21.40 -1.42
N GLU A 234 9.05 -21.27 -0.10
CA GLU A 234 10.28 -21.63 0.62
C GLU A 234 10.54 -23.14 0.61
N THR A 235 9.49 -23.97 0.49
CA THR A 235 9.61 -25.43 0.55
C THR A 235 9.62 -26.07 -0.84
N CYS A 236 8.60 -25.80 -1.65
CA CYS A 236 8.43 -26.39 -2.98
C CYS A 236 9.28 -25.70 -4.05
N CYS A 237 9.73 -24.47 -3.80
CA CYS A 237 10.61 -23.71 -4.70
C CYS A 237 11.93 -23.33 -4.00
N ALA A 238 12.40 -24.18 -3.08
CA ALA A 238 13.55 -23.90 -2.22
C ALA A 238 14.82 -23.49 -2.98
N GLU A 239 15.12 -24.10 -4.13
CA GLU A 239 16.29 -23.75 -4.95
C GLU A 239 16.20 -22.34 -5.52
N GLN A 240 15.05 -21.98 -6.10
CA GLN A 240 14.82 -20.64 -6.64
C GLN A 240 14.74 -19.59 -5.53
N SER A 241 14.19 -19.95 -4.37
CA SER A 241 14.21 -19.10 -3.18
C SER A 241 15.65 -18.85 -2.71
N ALA A 242 16.49 -19.89 -2.65
CA ALA A 242 17.89 -19.75 -2.29
C ALA A 242 18.68 -18.91 -3.31
N GLU A 243 18.38 -19.04 -4.61
CA GLU A 243 18.97 -18.21 -5.65
C GLU A 243 18.58 -16.73 -5.48
N MET A 244 17.30 -16.44 -5.26
CA MET A 244 16.83 -15.09 -4.92
C MET A 244 17.58 -14.52 -3.72
N GLN A 245 17.72 -15.28 -2.63
CA GLN A 245 18.44 -14.81 -1.45
C GLN A 245 19.94 -14.59 -1.69
N ARG A 246 20.59 -15.41 -2.53
CA ARG A 246 21.98 -15.18 -2.94
C ARG A 246 22.11 -13.90 -3.75
N TRP A 247 21.23 -13.68 -4.72
CA TRP A 247 21.19 -12.47 -5.53
C TRP A 247 20.99 -11.21 -4.66
N LEU A 248 20.05 -11.26 -3.71
CA LEU A 248 19.84 -10.19 -2.73
C LEU A 248 21.05 -9.99 -1.83
N GLN A 249 21.66 -11.06 -1.30
CA GLN A 249 22.87 -10.94 -0.50
C GLN A 249 24.02 -10.29 -1.28
N THR A 250 24.13 -10.57 -2.59
CA THR A 250 25.12 -9.94 -3.47
C THR A 250 24.85 -8.45 -3.70
N HIS A 251 23.62 -8.06 -4.06
CA HIS A 251 23.33 -6.68 -4.46
C HIS A 251 22.91 -5.76 -3.32
N VAL A 252 22.38 -6.33 -2.24
CA VAL A 252 21.79 -5.60 -1.10
C VAL A 252 22.63 -5.77 0.18
N GLY A 253 23.49 -6.80 0.25
CA GLY A 253 24.34 -7.04 1.43
C GLY A 253 23.65 -7.78 2.58
N THR A 254 22.37 -8.10 2.46
CA THR A 254 21.62 -8.92 3.43
C THR A 254 20.54 -9.75 2.74
N THR A 255 20.10 -10.82 3.41
CA THR A 255 18.87 -11.54 3.08
C THR A 255 17.63 -10.66 3.32
N ILE A 256 16.59 -10.85 2.50
CA ILE A 256 15.31 -10.13 2.58
C ILE A 256 14.17 -11.15 2.70
N PRO A 257 13.35 -11.10 3.76
CA PRO A 257 12.18 -11.97 3.88
C PRO A 257 11.23 -11.84 2.67
N LEU A 258 10.69 -12.96 2.19
CA LEU A 258 9.81 -12.96 1.02
C LEU A 258 8.52 -12.14 1.22
N HIS A 259 8.03 -12.02 2.46
CA HIS A 259 6.85 -11.18 2.73
C HIS A 259 7.10 -9.70 2.49
N LEU A 260 8.34 -9.22 2.68
CA LEU A 260 8.70 -7.84 2.34
C LEU A 260 8.76 -7.67 0.83
N LEU A 261 9.28 -8.65 0.07
CA LEU A 261 9.26 -8.55 -1.39
C LEU A 261 7.82 -8.54 -1.93
N ALA A 262 6.91 -9.25 -1.27
CA ALA A 262 5.52 -9.33 -1.71
C ALA A 262 4.75 -8.00 -1.59
N GLY A 263 5.14 -7.13 -0.65
CA GLY A 263 4.38 -5.92 -0.32
C GLY A 263 3.20 -6.16 0.62
N ASP A 264 2.72 -5.07 1.22
CA ASP A 264 1.44 -5.08 1.93
C ASP A 264 0.30 -4.88 0.92
N PRO A 265 -0.59 -5.88 0.72
CA PRO A 265 -1.69 -5.75 -0.22
C PRO A 265 -2.82 -4.83 0.27
N ARG A 266 -2.80 -4.38 1.53
CA ARG A 266 -3.87 -3.57 2.14
C ARG A 266 -3.80 -2.12 1.68
N SER A 267 -4.29 -1.89 0.47
CA SER A 267 -4.29 -0.59 -0.19
C SER A 267 -5.62 0.16 -0.02
N THR A 268 -6.72 -0.52 0.28
CA THR A 268 -8.05 0.10 0.29
C THR A 268 -8.36 0.76 1.63
N THR A 269 -8.51 2.09 1.61
CA THR A 269 -8.97 2.85 2.79
C THR A 269 -10.45 2.59 3.10
N ARG A 270 -10.89 2.91 4.33
CA ARG A 270 -12.30 2.73 4.76
C ARG A 270 -13.34 3.47 3.89
N ASP A 271 -12.92 4.52 3.17
CA ASP A 271 -13.79 5.27 2.26
C ASP A 271 -13.77 4.69 0.82
N GLY A 272 -13.13 3.53 0.62
CA GLY A 272 -12.97 2.88 -0.68
C GLY A 272 -11.95 3.55 -1.59
N LYS A 273 -11.17 4.52 -1.10
CA LYS A 273 -10.05 5.09 -1.86
C LYS A 273 -8.88 4.12 -1.78
N ILE A 274 -8.28 3.82 -2.93
CA ILE A 274 -7.01 3.12 -3.00
C ILE A 274 -5.95 4.10 -2.48
N PHE A 275 -5.42 3.83 -1.31
CA PHE A 275 -4.13 4.35 -0.90
C PHE A 275 -3.12 3.67 -1.81
N ILE A 276 -2.60 4.42 -2.79
CA ILE A 276 -1.45 4.00 -3.55
C ILE A 276 -0.27 4.56 -2.77
N PRO A 277 0.32 3.81 -1.82
CA PRO A 277 1.64 4.18 -1.40
C PRO A 277 2.48 4.02 -2.67
N SER A 278 2.96 5.14 -3.21
CA SER A 278 4.14 5.15 -4.07
C SER A 278 5.37 4.53 -3.38
N LEU A 279 5.21 4.12 -2.12
CA LEU A 279 6.19 3.62 -1.17
C LEU A 279 5.73 2.23 -0.69
N ASN A 280 5.61 1.27 -1.60
CA ASN A 280 5.42 -0.15 -1.25
C ASN A 280 6.74 -0.88 -1.47
N THR A 281 7.11 -1.76 -0.55
CA THR A 281 8.26 -2.68 -0.65
C THR A 281 8.30 -3.51 -1.96
N SER A 282 7.16 -3.83 -2.59
CA SER A 282 7.17 -4.47 -3.93
C SER A 282 7.75 -3.56 -5.01
N HIS A 283 7.41 -2.27 -4.98
CA HIS A 283 7.97 -1.25 -5.87
C HIS A 283 9.46 -0.99 -5.57
N ALA A 284 9.87 -1.08 -4.30
CA ALA A 284 11.28 -1.02 -3.92
C ALA A 284 12.08 -2.14 -4.61
N PHE A 285 11.54 -3.37 -4.63
CA PHE A 285 12.20 -4.49 -5.32
C PHE A 285 12.25 -4.30 -6.84
N GLU A 286 11.18 -3.81 -7.46
CA GLU A 286 11.15 -3.51 -8.90
C GLU A 286 12.17 -2.42 -9.28
N SER A 287 12.32 -1.41 -8.42
CA SER A 287 13.32 -0.34 -8.57
C SER A 287 14.74 -0.87 -8.39
N LEU A 288 14.96 -1.77 -7.43
CA LEU A 288 16.23 -2.48 -7.23
C LEU A 288 16.64 -3.29 -8.47
N VAL A 289 15.72 -4.09 -9.03
CA VAL A 289 16.00 -4.87 -10.26
C VAL A 289 16.38 -3.94 -11.41
N THR A 290 15.70 -2.80 -11.53
CA THR A 290 16.02 -1.78 -12.55
C THR A 290 17.41 -1.20 -12.34
N ALA A 291 17.75 -0.77 -11.13
CA ALA A 291 19.04 -0.16 -10.81
C ALA A 291 20.22 -1.14 -11.02
N VAL A 292 20.02 -2.44 -10.70
CA VAL A 292 21.02 -3.48 -10.98
C VAL A 292 21.20 -3.70 -12.48
N ALA A 293 20.10 -3.76 -13.24
CA ALA A 293 20.16 -3.91 -14.70
C ALA A 293 20.80 -2.71 -15.41
N GLU A 294 20.74 -1.53 -14.82
CA GLU A 294 21.41 -0.31 -15.28
C GLU A 294 22.88 -0.19 -14.82
N GLU A 295 23.41 -1.21 -14.14
CA GLU A 295 24.79 -1.25 -13.61
C GLU A 295 25.12 -0.04 -12.71
N GLN A 296 24.14 0.42 -11.92
CA GLN A 296 24.38 1.46 -10.93
C GLN A 296 25.39 0.99 -9.86
N SER A 297 26.09 1.93 -9.21
CA SER A 297 27.07 1.56 -8.18
C SER A 297 26.41 0.84 -7.00
N GLU A 298 27.11 -0.13 -6.43
CA GLU A 298 26.59 -0.99 -5.37
C GLU A 298 26.13 -0.21 -4.14
N ASP A 299 26.92 0.77 -3.68
CA ASP A 299 26.52 1.70 -2.60
C ASP A 299 25.19 2.41 -2.91
N LYS A 300 25.03 2.89 -4.14
CA LYS A 300 23.82 3.62 -4.55
C LYS A 300 22.62 2.69 -4.58
N VAL A 301 22.76 1.50 -5.17
CA VAL A 301 21.70 0.49 -5.21
C VAL A 301 21.23 0.12 -3.81
N ARG A 302 22.17 -0.13 -2.89
CA ARG A 302 21.88 -0.48 -1.49
C ARG A 302 21.15 0.66 -0.76
N ILE A 303 21.65 1.89 -0.89
CA ILE A 303 21.07 3.06 -0.21
C ILE A 303 19.67 3.38 -0.76
N ASP A 304 19.48 3.35 -2.08
CA ASP A 304 18.17 3.63 -2.68
C ASP A 304 17.14 2.55 -2.29
N PHE A 305 17.53 1.27 -2.31
CA PHE A 305 16.64 0.20 -1.85
C PHE A 305 16.32 0.32 -0.35
N ALA A 306 17.30 0.65 0.50
CA ALA A 306 17.07 0.91 1.92
C ALA A 306 16.12 2.10 2.14
N ARG A 307 16.23 3.16 1.33
CA ARG A 307 15.35 4.33 1.38
C ARG A 307 13.91 3.98 1.01
N ASP A 308 13.72 3.21 -0.05
CA ASP A 308 12.38 2.79 -0.48
C ASP A 308 11.70 1.89 0.55
N LEU A 309 12.46 0.97 1.16
CA LEU A 309 11.97 0.16 2.28
C LEU A 309 11.64 1.00 3.52
N HIS A 310 12.50 1.97 3.87
CA HIS A 310 12.28 2.91 4.97
C HIS A 310 10.96 3.67 4.80
N TYR A 311 10.72 4.21 3.62
CA TYR A 311 9.49 4.93 3.32
C TYR A 311 8.26 4.03 3.20
N ALA A 312 8.46 2.72 3.01
CA ALA A 312 7.42 1.71 3.20
C ALA A 312 7.21 1.32 4.68
N THR A 313 7.76 2.10 5.62
CA THR A 313 7.68 1.92 7.09
C THR A 313 8.39 0.68 7.63
N GLU A 314 9.29 0.09 6.85
CA GLU A 314 10.20 -0.95 7.30
C GLU A 314 11.48 -0.31 7.84
N TYR A 315 11.90 -0.66 9.06
CA TYR A 315 13.07 -0.02 9.67
C TYR A 315 14.24 -0.98 9.90
N ASP A 316 13.97 -2.23 10.30
CA ASP A 316 15.02 -3.19 10.67
C ASP A 316 15.87 -3.62 9.47
N VAL A 317 15.25 -3.79 8.30
CA VAL A 317 15.97 -4.22 7.08
C VAL A 317 16.82 -3.10 6.50
N PRO A 318 16.31 -1.87 6.29
CA PRO A 318 17.14 -0.74 5.88
C PRO A 318 18.36 -0.51 6.76
N GLU A 319 18.23 -0.60 8.09
CA GLU A 319 19.37 -0.45 8.99
C GLU A 319 20.45 -1.49 8.73
N ARG A 320 20.11 -2.78 8.58
CA ARG A 320 21.10 -3.83 8.27
C ARG A 320 21.79 -3.57 6.93
N ILE A 321 21.06 -3.07 5.93
CA ILE A 321 21.63 -2.71 4.62
C ILE A 321 22.64 -1.56 4.81
N LEU A 322 22.26 -0.51 5.53
CA LEU A 322 23.08 0.67 5.75
C LEU A 322 24.31 0.37 6.63
N GLU A 323 24.17 -0.50 7.63
CA GLU A 323 25.29 -1.03 8.41
C GLU A 323 26.31 -1.74 7.53
N SER A 324 25.85 -2.53 6.54
CA SER A 324 26.75 -3.17 5.56
C SER A 324 27.48 -2.13 4.71
N VAL A 325 26.76 -1.13 4.18
CA VAL A 325 27.35 -0.03 3.39
C VAL A 325 28.39 0.75 4.21
N LEU A 326 28.09 1.06 5.47
CA LEU A 326 29.00 1.79 6.35
C LEU A 326 30.18 0.95 6.84
N GLY A 327 30.03 -0.38 6.91
CA GLY A 327 31.13 -1.30 7.17
C GLY A 327 32.19 -1.27 6.06
N GLU A 328 31.77 -1.13 4.82
CA GLU A 328 32.65 -1.03 3.64
C GLU A 328 33.15 0.41 3.41
N ASN A 329 32.27 1.40 3.60
CA ASN A 329 32.57 2.82 3.42
C ASN A 329 32.06 3.65 4.62
N PRO A 330 32.86 3.76 5.71
CA PRO A 330 32.46 4.45 6.94
C PRO A 330 32.19 5.96 6.80
N LYS A 331 32.48 6.55 5.63
CA LYS A 331 32.29 7.98 5.33
C LYS A 331 31.21 8.23 4.28
N ASN A 332 30.42 7.22 3.94
CA ASN A 332 29.30 7.39 3.02
C ASN A 332 28.23 8.28 3.67
N THR A 333 28.17 9.56 3.28
CA THR A 333 27.31 10.56 3.91
C THR A 333 25.83 10.30 3.68
N ASP A 334 25.45 9.77 2.52
CA ASP A 334 24.08 9.40 2.19
C ASP A 334 23.57 8.27 3.09
N ALA A 335 24.39 7.25 3.35
CA ALA A 335 24.03 6.16 4.25
C ALA A 335 23.91 6.62 5.71
N ILE A 336 24.83 7.47 6.19
CA ILE A 336 24.76 8.05 7.55
C ILE A 336 23.50 8.92 7.69
N ALA A 337 23.21 9.76 6.70
CA ALA A 337 22.03 10.62 6.70
C ALA A 337 20.72 9.82 6.69
N LEU A 338 20.64 8.73 5.92
CA LEU A 338 19.47 7.86 5.92
C LEU A 338 19.30 7.09 7.24
N MET A 339 20.40 6.67 7.91
CA MET A 339 20.30 6.14 9.28
C MET A 339 19.79 7.18 10.27
N ALA A 340 20.16 8.45 10.11
CA ALA A 340 19.64 9.53 10.93
C ALA A 340 18.12 9.71 10.75
N ASP A 341 17.64 9.59 9.51
CA ASP A 341 16.20 9.66 9.17
C ASP A 341 15.41 8.47 9.75
N ILE A 342 15.97 7.26 9.68
CA ILE A 342 15.38 6.08 10.33
C ILE A 342 15.31 6.26 11.86
N ALA A 343 16.38 6.76 12.48
CA ALA A 343 16.41 7.04 13.91
C ALA A 343 15.37 8.10 14.31
N GLU A 344 15.17 9.14 13.48
CA GLU A 344 14.14 10.16 13.66
C GLU A 344 12.74 9.55 13.67
N HIS A 345 12.41 8.72 12.68
CA HIS A 345 11.11 8.05 12.57
C HIS A 345 10.85 7.06 13.72
N ARG A 346 11.92 6.54 14.35
CA ARG A 346 11.84 5.70 15.56
C ARG A 346 11.75 6.50 16.87
N GLY A 347 11.75 7.83 16.81
CA GLY A 347 11.73 8.71 17.98
C GLY A 347 13.04 8.73 18.77
N GLN A 348 14.15 8.35 18.15
CA GLN A 348 15.48 8.32 18.75
C GLN A 348 16.23 9.63 18.49
N ASP A 349 15.65 10.76 18.90
CA ASP A 349 16.10 12.11 18.56
C ASP A 349 17.59 12.38 18.81
N SER A 350 18.13 11.88 19.93
CA SER A 350 19.55 12.07 20.25
C SER A 350 20.47 11.37 19.24
N LEU A 351 20.13 10.16 18.83
CA LEU A 351 20.88 9.40 17.84
C LEU A 351 20.74 10.02 16.44
N ALA A 352 19.52 10.45 16.08
CA ALA A 352 19.26 11.15 14.82
C ALA A 352 20.11 12.42 14.69
N ILE A 353 20.24 13.21 15.76
CA ILE A 353 21.11 14.40 15.79
C ILE A 353 22.57 14.00 15.61
N GLU A 354 23.06 13.01 16.36
CA GLU A 354 24.45 12.55 16.30
C GLU A 354 24.84 12.12 14.87
N LEU A 355 24.04 11.26 14.26
CA LEU A 355 24.27 10.76 12.90
C LEU A 355 24.19 11.88 11.86
N ALA A 356 23.19 12.77 11.93
CA ALA A 356 23.09 13.87 11.00
C ALA A 356 24.25 14.88 11.13
N GLU A 357 24.69 15.17 12.35
CA GLU A 357 25.89 16.00 12.58
C GLU A 357 27.16 15.32 12.06
N GLN A 358 27.28 13.99 12.18
CA GLN A 358 28.37 13.21 11.60
C GLN A 358 28.39 13.30 10.06
N ALA A 359 27.24 13.14 9.39
CA ALA A 359 27.15 13.31 7.94
C ALA A 359 27.58 14.73 7.52
N LEU A 360 27.11 15.77 8.24
CA LEU A 360 27.45 17.17 7.97
C LEU A 360 28.90 17.54 8.27
N ALA A 361 29.58 16.79 9.14
CA ALA A 361 31.01 16.96 9.39
C ALA A 361 31.86 16.53 8.20
N ILE A 362 31.38 15.55 7.42
CA ILE A 362 32.03 15.05 6.20
C ILE A 362 31.60 15.91 5.00
N GLU A 363 30.29 16.10 4.82
CA GLU A 363 29.71 16.88 3.73
C GLU A 363 28.83 18.00 4.29
N LYS A 364 29.36 19.22 4.30
CA LYS A 364 28.70 20.37 4.96
C LYS A 364 27.31 20.72 4.43
N ASN A 365 26.95 20.30 3.22
CA ASN A 365 25.68 20.65 2.59
C ASN A 365 24.84 19.40 2.26
N ASN A 366 25.05 18.29 2.97
CA ASN A 366 24.21 17.10 2.84
C ASN A 366 22.75 17.45 3.23
N LYS A 367 21.83 17.34 2.27
CA LYS A 367 20.47 17.90 2.40
C LYS A 367 19.62 17.05 3.34
N GLU A 368 19.70 15.75 3.19
CA GLU A 368 18.98 14.74 3.97
C GLU A 368 19.30 14.92 5.46
N ALA A 369 20.59 15.05 5.82
CA ALA A 369 20.98 15.33 7.20
C ALA A 369 20.44 16.68 7.73
N LEU A 370 20.38 17.73 6.89
CA LEU A 370 19.80 19.02 7.26
C LEU A 370 18.28 18.95 7.47
N VAL A 371 17.58 18.15 6.67
CA VAL A 371 16.15 17.87 6.83
C VAL A 371 15.89 17.20 8.17
N VAL A 372 16.63 16.12 8.49
CA VAL A 372 16.52 15.40 9.77
C VAL A 372 16.74 16.35 10.96
N LEU A 373 17.82 17.14 10.96
CA LEU A 373 18.07 18.12 12.03
C LEU A 373 16.94 19.14 12.17
N THR A 374 16.39 19.62 11.05
CA THR A 374 15.28 20.59 11.05
C THR A 374 14.02 19.99 11.66
N ILE A 375 13.70 18.74 11.36
CA ILE A 375 12.56 18.02 11.96
C ILE A 375 12.77 17.85 13.46
N VAL A 376 13.93 17.31 13.88
CA VAL A 376 14.22 17.01 15.28
C VAL A 376 14.30 18.29 16.12
N PHE A 377 14.95 19.35 15.64
CA PHE A 377 15.02 20.61 16.39
C PHE A 377 13.67 21.32 16.48
N ARG A 378 12.81 21.20 15.47
CA ARG A 378 11.43 21.70 15.55
C ARG A 378 10.63 20.95 16.61
N ARG A 379 10.68 19.61 16.61
CA ARG A 379 10.02 18.77 17.63
C ARG A 379 10.48 19.11 19.05
N ASN A 380 11.79 19.30 19.23
CA ASN A 380 12.39 19.63 20.53
C ASN A 380 12.33 21.11 20.91
N SER A 381 11.72 21.97 20.09
CA SER A 381 11.65 23.41 20.32
C SER A 381 13.03 24.09 20.48
N ASP A 382 14.09 23.54 19.89
CA ASP A 382 15.41 24.18 19.83
C ASP A 382 15.43 25.22 18.70
N TRP A 383 14.78 26.36 18.95
CA TRP A 383 14.57 27.41 17.97
C TRP A 383 15.87 27.97 17.38
N GLN A 384 16.95 27.98 18.18
CA GLN A 384 18.24 28.47 17.71
C GLN A 384 18.88 27.52 16.71
N ARG A 385 18.90 26.21 17.01
CA ARG A 385 19.42 25.21 16.08
C ARG A 385 18.53 25.05 14.86
N LEU A 386 17.20 25.07 15.05
CA LEU A 386 16.23 25.02 13.95
C LEU A 386 16.46 26.14 12.92
N LEU A 387 16.63 27.38 13.37
CA LEU A 387 16.88 28.50 12.44
C LEU A 387 18.18 28.33 11.65
N ARG A 388 19.22 27.77 12.29
CA ARG A 388 20.51 27.52 11.63
C ARG A 388 20.41 26.40 10.60
N SER A 389 19.75 25.27 10.93
CA SER A 389 19.58 24.16 10.00
C SER A 389 18.66 24.55 8.84
N ALA A 390 17.55 25.23 9.11
CA ALA A 390 16.61 25.70 8.09
C ALA A 390 17.26 26.66 7.09
N ARG A 391 18.08 27.62 7.56
CA ARG A 391 18.82 28.51 6.64
C ARG A 391 19.79 27.75 5.74
N ARG A 392 20.56 26.82 6.31
CA ARG A 392 21.47 26.00 5.51
C ARG A 392 20.73 25.18 4.48
N LEU A 393 19.60 24.56 4.85
CA LEU A 393 18.76 23.81 3.94
C LEU A 393 18.21 24.68 2.80
N TYR A 394 17.72 25.88 3.13
CA TYR A 394 17.26 26.87 2.13
C TYR A 394 18.39 27.26 1.16
N ASP A 395 19.59 27.54 1.68
CA ASP A 395 20.72 28.01 0.88
C ASP A 395 21.29 26.92 -0.04
N CYS A 396 21.20 25.64 0.36
CA CYS A 396 21.79 24.53 -0.40
C CYS A 396 20.78 23.70 -1.19
N SER A 397 19.47 23.81 -0.93
CA SER A 397 18.48 23.05 -1.69
C SER A 397 18.12 23.73 -3.01
N GLY A 398 17.95 22.91 -4.04
CA GLY A 398 17.35 23.30 -5.31
C GLY A 398 15.94 22.72 -5.48
N ASP A 399 15.47 21.95 -4.49
CA ASP A 399 14.13 21.38 -4.48
C ASP A 399 13.15 22.35 -3.80
N ILE A 400 12.00 22.56 -4.44
CA ILE A 400 11.02 23.52 -3.97
C ILE A 400 10.35 23.10 -2.64
N PHE A 401 10.23 21.80 -2.38
CA PHE A 401 9.63 21.31 -1.12
C PHE A 401 10.56 21.60 0.05
N ASP A 402 11.85 21.33 -0.10
CA ASP A 402 12.86 21.66 0.93
C ASP A 402 12.92 23.16 1.21
N ILE A 403 12.87 23.98 0.16
CA ILE A 403 12.87 25.45 0.26
C ILE A 403 11.64 25.92 1.05
N VAL A 404 10.45 25.45 0.67
CA VAL A 404 9.19 25.78 1.37
C VAL A 404 9.22 25.30 2.83
N TRP A 405 9.74 24.10 3.09
CA TRP A 405 9.88 23.56 4.44
C TRP A 405 10.83 24.38 5.31
N ALA A 406 11.98 24.78 4.75
CA ALA A 406 12.94 25.63 5.42
C ALA A 406 12.37 27.02 5.74
N MET A 407 11.63 27.62 4.81
CA MET A 407 10.92 28.89 5.01
C MET A 407 9.88 28.76 6.13
N GLU A 408 9.06 27.71 6.11
CA GLU A 408 8.06 27.43 7.15
C GLU A 408 8.71 27.33 8.53
N CYS A 409 9.78 26.54 8.67
CA CYS A 409 10.52 26.41 9.92
C CYS A 409 11.11 27.75 10.38
N GLY A 410 11.63 28.55 9.45
CA GLY A 410 12.09 29.90 9.72
C GLY A 410 10.98 30.84 10.20
N ALA A 411 9.76 30.71 9.70
CA ALA A 411 8.60 31.48 10.16
C ALA A 411 8.21 31.06 11.58
N VAL A 412 8.09 29.75 11.85
CA VAL A 412 7.79 29.20 13.19
C VAL A 412 8.77 29.74 14.25
N VAL A 413 10.07 29.77 13.96
CA VAL A 413 11.06 30.35 14.88
C VAL A 413 10.78 31.82 15.17
N ARG A 414 10.46 32.63 14.15
CA ARG A 414 10.20 34.06 14.30
C ARG A 414 8.94 34.32 15.14
N PHE A 415 7.90 33.52 14.92
CA PHE A 415 6.67 33.54 15.73
C PHE A 415 6.98 33.32 17.21
N HIS A 416 7.67 32.23 17.56
CA HIS A 416 8.02 31.92 18.96
C HIS A 416 9.01 32.92 19.58
N GLN A 417 9.74 33.69 18.77
CA GLN A 417 10.61 34.77 19.24
C GLN A 417 9.90 36.14 19.35
N GLY A 418 8.59 36.21 19.08
CA GLY A 418 7.83 37.47 19.09
C GLY A 418 8.18 38.42 17.94
N GLN A 419 8.80 37.92 16.86
CA GLN A 419 9.22 38.71 15.71
C GLN A 419 8.12 38.74 14.63
N MET A 420 6.92 39.21 15.00
CA MET A 420 5.72 39.12 14.15
C MET A 420 5.89 39.78 12.78
N GLU A 421 6.55 40.94 12.70
CA GLU A 421 6.80 41.61 11.41
C GLU A 421 7.61 40.71 10.45
N LYS A 422 8.64 40.03 10.95
CA LYS A 422 9.45 39.12 10.12
C LYS A 422 8.73 37.82 9.80
N PHE A 423 7.85 37.37 10.69
CA PHE A 423 6.99 36.22 10.44
C PHE A 423 6.06 36.53 9.26
N GLU A 424 5.39 37.68 9.28
CA GLU A 424 4.50 38.14 8.21
C GLU A 424 5.18 38.23 6.84
N VAL A 425 6.42 38.71 6.80
CA VAL A 425 7.21 38.76 5.55
C VAL A 425 7.39 37.37 4.95
N VAL A 426 7.71 36.36 5.76
CA VAL A 426 7.92 34.99 5.26
C VAL A 426 6.61 34.35 4.82
N VAL A 427 5.51 34.61 5.53
CA VAL A 427 4.18 34.09 5.13
C VAL A 427 3.76 34.68 3.79
N ALA A 428 3.90 36.00 3.61
CA ALA A 428 3.62 36.65 2.33
C ALA A 428 4.51 36.14 1.19
N GLU A 429 5.79 35.84 1.48
CA GLU A 429 6.71 35.24 0.51
C GLU A 429 6.23 33.85 0.08
N LEU A 430 5.83 32.99 1.02
CA LEU A 430 5.25 31.66 0.74
C LEU A 430 3.98 31.75 -0.13
N GLU A 431 3.10 32.71 0.15
CA GLU A 431 1.88 32.98 -0.65
C GLU A 431 2.23 33.44 -2.08
N SER A 432 3.36 34.13 -2.26
CA SER A 432 3.79 34.64 -3.57
C SER A 432 4.41 33.58 -4.50
N LEU A 433 4.85 32.43 -3.96
CA LEU A 433 5.51 31.38 -4.74
C LEU A 433 4.57 30.67 -5.72
N GLY A 434 3.25 30.71 -5.49
CA GLY A 434 2.24 30.15 -6.40
C GLY A 434 2.23 28.63 -6.49
N PHE A 435 2.82 27.92 -5.51
CA PHE A 435 2.78 26.46 -5.43
C PHE A 435 1.75 26.01 -4.39
N SER A 436 1.00 24.96 -4.70
CA SER A 436 0.01 24.40 -3.76
C SER A 436 0.59 23.96 -2.40
N THR A 437 1.90 23.67 -2.34
CA THR A 437 2.62 23.33 -1.12
C THR A 437 2.93 24.57 -0.29
N SER A 438 3.39 25.65 -0.93
CA SER A 438 3.66 26.92 -0.27
C SER A 438 2.38 27.56 0.28
N ASP A 439 1.28 27.51 -0.47
CA ASP A 439 -0.04 27.99 -0.02
C ASP A 439 -0.53 27.24 1.23
N ARG A 440 -0.35 25.90 1.26
CA ARG A 440 -0.70 25.08 2.44
C ARG A 440 0.17 25.42 3.64
N SER A 441 1.47 25.63 3.45
CA SER A 441 2.38 26.05 4.52
C SER A 441 2.01 27.44 5.06
N ALA A 442 1.78 28.42 4.18
CA ALA A 442 1.33 29.76 4.57
C ALA A 442 0.03 29.70 5.38
N LYS A 443 -0.96 28.93 4.91
CA LYS A 443 -2.22 28.73 5.63
C LYS A 443 -2.02 28.16 7.04
N ARG A 444 -1.19 27.13 7.21
CA ARG A 444 -0.89 26.55 8.54
C ARG A 444 -0.23 27.57 9.47
N LEU A 445 0.64 28.43 8.93
CA LEU A 445 1.28 29.49 9.72
C LEU A 445 0.26 30.55 10.16
N ARG A 446 -0.69 30.93 9.30
CA ARG A 446 -1.80 31.81 9.67
C ARG A 446 -2.64 31.22 10.79
N GLU A 447 -3.03 29.95 10.66
CA GLU A 447 -3.78 29.22 11.71
C GLU A 447 -3.01 29.20 13.04
N LEU A 448 -1.70 28.97 13.01
CA LEU A 448 -0.84 29.02 14.21
C LEU A 448 -0.85 30.40 14.89
N ALA A 449 -0.88 31.49 14.11
CA ALA A 449 -0.94 32.85 14.66
C ALA A 449 -2.32 33.16 15.27
N ASP A 450 -3.39 32.78 14.59
CA ASP A 450 -4.77 32.96 15.05
C ASP A 450 -5.06 32.20 16.35
N GLU A 451 -4.47 31.01 16.55
CA GLU A 451 -4.65 30.20 17.77
C GLU A 451 -3.96 30.81 19.02
N ALA A 452 -3.06 31.76 18.85
CA ALA A 452 -2.33 32.39 19.95
C ALA A 452 -2.94 33.73 20.42
N GLU A 453 -3.88 34.30 19.66
CA GLU A 453 -4.69 35.48 20.03
C GLU A 453 -5.92 35.10 20.87
#